data_AF-A0A327RS26-F1
#
_entry.id   AF-A0A327RS26-F1
#
_cell.length_a   1.000
_cell.length_b   1.000
_cell.length_c   1.000
_cell.angle_alpha   90.00
_cell.angle_beta   90.00
_cell.angle_gamma   90.00
#
_symmetry.space_group_name_H-M   'P 1'
#
loop_
_entity.id
_entity.type
_entity.pdbx_description
1 polymer ?
#
loop_
_entity_poly.entity_id
_entity_poly.type
_entity_poly.pdbx_seq_one_letter_code
_entity_poly.pdbx_strand_id
1 'polypeptide(L)' 'METPDSLSQNATFTDKVMVGLKKALRKLAEEAAINNEDLIIGDKEGNAKSVPAKDLLKTLSK' A
#
# COMPACT_ATOMS: atom_id res chain seq x y z
N MET A 1 0.93 -17.86 13.57
CA MET A 1 0.63 -16.59 12.86
C MET A 1 1.96 -15.91 12.63
N GLU A 2 2.52 -15.99 11.43
CA GLU A 2 3.72 -15.23 11.10
C GLU A 2 3.28 -13.81 10.75
N THR A 3 3.80 -12.82 11.47
CA THR A 3 3.53 -11.42 11.18
C THR A 3 4.15 -11.10 9.81
N PRO A 4 3.43 -10.46 8.87
CA PRO A 4 3.96 -10.15 7.53
C PRO A 4 5.14 -9.16 7.54
N ASP A 5 5.53 -8.67 8.71
CA ASP A 5 6.45 -7.56 8.93
C ASP A 5 7.82 -7.95 9.49
N SER A 6 8.06 -9.22 9.82
CA SER A 6 9.39 -9.65 10.26
C SER A 6 10.31 -9.77 9.04
N LEU A 7 11.03 -8.69 8.73
CA LEU A 7 12.14 -8.74 7.80
C LEU A 7 13.14 -9.79 8.28
N SER A 8 13.26 -10.88 7.53
CA SER A 8 14.32 -11.86 7.75
C SER A 8 15.68 -11.14 7.75
N GLN A 9 16.57 -11.50 8.67
CA GLN A 9 17.92 -10.93 8.72
C GLN A 9 18.69 -11.15 7.39
N ASN A 10 18.29 -12.17 6.63
CA ASN A 10 18.86 -12.52 5.32
C ASN A 10 18.12 -11.86 4.13
N ALA A 11 17.15 -10.98 4.38
CA ALA A 11 16.41 -10.30 3.32
C ALA A 11 17.34 -9.33 2.55
N THR A 12 17.20 -9.31 1.23
CA THR A 12 17.98 -8.42 0.37
C THR A 12 17.61 -6.95 0.64
N PHE A 13 18.45 -6.03 0.16
CA PHE A 13 18.11 -4.61 0.22
C PHE A 13 16.79 -4.31 -0.52
N THR A 14 16.58 -4.93 -1.69
CA THR A 14 15.35 -4.80 -2.47
C THR A 14 14.12 -5.23 -1.66
N ASP A 15 14.21 -6.34 -0.92
CA ASP A 15 13.10 -6.80 -0.07
C ASP A 15 12.75 -5.77 1.01
N LYS A 16 13.78 -5.19 1.65
CA LYS A 16 13.61 -4.17 2.69
C LYS A 16 12.98 -2.90 2.12
N VAL A 17 13.41 -2.45 0.94
CA VAL A 17 12.81 -1.33 0.22
C VAL A 17 11.35 -1.63 -0.09
N MET A 18 11.03 -2.83 -0.55
CA MET A 18 9.66 -3.20 -0.89
C MET A 18 8.74 -3.24 0.32
N VAL A 19 9.22 -3.69 1.48
CA VAL A 19 8.47 -3.60 2.74
C VAL A 19 8.22 -2.14 3.12
N GLY A 20 9.22 -1.27 3.00
CA GLY A 20 9.06 0.16 3.24
C GLY A 20 8.03 0.80 2.31
N LEU A 21 8.05 0.48 1.02
CA LEU A 21 7.11 0.99 0.03
C LEU A 21 5.68 0.55 0.32
N LYS A 22 5.46 -0.73 0.68
CA LYS A 22 4.14 -1.24 1.10
C LYS A 22 3.59 -0.46 2.30
N LYS A 23 4.44 -0.18 3.30
CA LYS A 23 4.08 0.63 4.47
C LYS A 23 3.72 2.06 4.11
N ALA A 24 4.50 2.69 3.22
CA ALA A 24 4.24 4.05 2.78
C ALA A 24 2.91 4.16 2.02
N LEU A 25 2.64 3.23 1.08
CA LEU A 25 1.39 3.20 0.32
C LEU A 25 0.17 2.96 1.22
N ARG A 26 0.31 2.07 2.22
CA ARG A 26 -0.75 1.84 3.20
C ARG A 26 -1.06 3.11 3.98
N LYS A 27 -0.05 3.79 4.53
CA LYS A 27 -0.23 5.04 5.29
C LYS A 27 -0.87 6.14 4.45
N LEU A 28 -0.43 6.31 3.20
CA LEU A 28 -1.04 7.26 2.26
C LEU A 28 -2.55 7.00 2.11
N ALA A 29 -2.95 5.75 1.90
CA ALA A 29 -4.36 5.39 1.78
C ALA A 29 -5.12 5.56 3.11
N GLU A 30 -4.49 5.33 4.26
CA GLU A 30 -5.09 5.54 5.58
C GLU A 30 -5.37 7.03 5.84
N GLU A 31 -4.40 7.91 5.56
CA GLU A 31 -4.53 9.36 5.72
C GLU A 31 -5.61 9.94 4.80
N ALA A 32 -5.60 9.57 3.51
CA ALA A 32 -6.64 9.98 2.56
C ALA A 32 -8.03 9.46 2.97
N ALA A 33 -8.12 8.22 3.47
CA ALA A 33 -9.39 7.65 3.92
C ALA A 33 -9.97 8.38 5.14
N ILE A 34 -9.13 8.81 6.08
CA ILE A 34 -9.53 9.63 7.24
C ILE A 34 -10.19 10.94 6.75
N ASN A 35 -9.67 11.51 5.67
CA ASN A 35 -10.18 12.74 5.08
C ASN A 35 -11.35 12.52 4.11
N ASN A 36 -11.85 11.28 3.95
CA ASN A 36 -12.84 10.89 2.94
C ASN A 36 -12.43 11.24 1.49
N GLU A 37 -11.13 11.17 1.21
CA GLU A 37 -10.58 11.50 -0.10
C GLU A 37 -10.51 10.27 -1.02
N ASP A 38 -10.40 10.56 -2.31
CA ASP A 38 -10.10 9.60 -3.36
C ASP A 38 -8.60 9.63 -3.69
N LEU A 39 -8.06 8.50 -4.14
CA LEU A 39 -6.74 8.43 -4.76
C LEU A 39 -6.87 8.06 -6.24
N ILE A 40 -6.05 8.71 -7.07
CA ILE A 40 -5.92 8.36 -8.48
C ILE A 40 -4.95 7.18 -8.62
N ILE A 41 -5.42 6.08 -9.21
CA ILE A 41 -4.59 4.90 -9.46
C ILE A 41 -4.64 4.50 -10.93
N GLY A 42 -3.56 3.90 -11.43
CA GLY A 42 -3.56 3.21 -12.72
C GLY A 42 -4.22 1.84 -12.62
N ASP A 43 -5.03 1.48 -13.61
CA ASP A 43 -5.45 0.10 -13.82
C ASP A 43 -4.36 -0.72 -14.55
N LYS A 44 -4.67 -1.98 -14.88
CA LYS A 44 -3.73 -2.88 -15.55
C LYS A 44 -3.42 -2.50 -17.00
N GLU A 45 -4.24 -1.63 -17.59
CA GLU A 45 -4.11 -1.16 -18.97
C GLU A 45 -3.45 0.23 -19.02
N GLY A 46 -3.16 0.83 -17.86
CA GLY A 46 -2.53 2.15 -17.74
C GLY A 46 -3.54 3.30 -17.68
N ASN A 47 -4.84 3.03 -17.62
CA ASN A 47 -5.84 4.09 -17.46
C ASN A 47 -5.89 4.57 -16.02
N ALA A 48 -5.98 5.88 -15.83
CA ALA A 48 -6.18 6.47 -14.51
C ALA A 48 -7.65 6.37 -14.08
N LYS A 49 -7.88 6.03 -12.82
CA LYS A 49 -9.21 6.05 -12.19
C LYS A 49 -9.17 6.64 -10.79
N SER A 50 -10.21 7.38 -10.43
CA SER A 50 -10.45 7.83 -9.05
C SER A 50 -11.05 6.69 -8.25
N VAL A 51 -10.47 6.40 -7.09
CA VAL A 51 -10.96 5.35 -6.19
C VAL A 51 -11.02 5.88 -4.76
N PRO A 52 -12.12 5.69 -4.03
CA PRO A 52 -12.19 6.03 -2.61
C PRO A 52 -11.06 5.37 -1.83
N ALA A 53 -10.29 6.15 -1.07
CA ALA A 53 -9.12 5.63 -0.36
C ALA A 53 -9.47 4.51 0.62
N LYS A 54 -10.64 4.59 1.25
CA LYS A 54 -11.19 3.53 2.13
C LYS A 54 -11.35 2.18 1.45
N ASP A 55 -11.62 2.15 0.14
CA ASP A 55 -11.79 0.92 -0.61
C ASP A 55 -10.43 0.32 -1.00
N LEU A 56 -9.42 1.16 -1.22
CA LEU A 56 -8.05 0.71 -1.46
C LEU A 56 -7.45 -0.03 -0.27
N LEU A 57 -7.80 0.35 0.97
CA LEU A 57 -7.34 -0.32 2.19
C LEU A 57 -7.75 -1.80 2.29
N LYS A 58 -8.79 -2.22 1.56
CA LYS A 58 -9.21 -3.63 1.46
C LYS A 58 -8.26 -4.47 0.60
N THR A 59 -7.48 -3.81 -0.25
CA THR A 59 -6.58 -4.45 -1.23
C THR A 59 -5.11 -4.34 -0.85
N LEU A 60 -4.75 -3.35 -0.02
CA LEU A 60 -3.39 -3.17 0.48
C LEU A 60 -3.12 -4.09 1.67
N SER A 61 -1.96 -4.76 1.66
CA SER A 61 -1.50 -5.60 2.77
C SER A 61 -1.46 -4.80 4.08
N LYS A 62 -1.80 -5.45 5.19
CA LYS A 62 -1.57 -4.91 6.54
C LYS A 62 -0.10 -4.95 6.87
#